data_AF-A0A368GWG4-F1
#
_entry.id   AF-A0A368GWG4-F1
#
_cell.length_a   1.000
_cell.length_b   1.000
_cell.length_c   1.000
_cell.angle_alpha   90.00
_cell.angle_beta   90.00
_cell.angle_gamma   90.00
#
_symmetry.space_group_name_H-M   'P 1'
#
loop_
_entity.id
_entity.type
_entity.pdbx_description
1 polymer ?
#
loop_
_entity_poly.entity_id
_entity_poly.type
_entity_poly.pdbx_seq_one_letter_code
_entity_poly.pdbx_strand_id
1 'polypeptide(L)'
;MNTDARIEEHFIGVRNSEEAEAAVKPDDFALYYKYDNSGEVRASIPLYLVHRNTKNEIFHFPVLRISEDNGSKWWHVQIGNNKMQSFRQLSDLVRCYHLYRFTDARSGRMEVFPLWKGGIVDDFE
;
A
#
# COMPACT_ATOMS: atom_id res chain seq x y z
N MET A 1 -15.03 -20.67 -2.63
CA MET A 1 -14.07 -19.61 -3.02
C MET A 1 -13.29 -19.30 -1.75
N ASN A 2 -12.00 -19.64 -1.71
CA ASN A 2 -11.17 -19.43 -0.52
C ASN A 2 -10.81 -17.93 -0.50
N THR A 3 -11.63 -17.11 0.16
CA THR A 3 -11.24 -15.73 0.43
C THR A 3 -10.05 -15.80 1.37
N ASP A 4 -8.92 -15.20 0.96
CA ASP A 4 -7.80 -15.03 1.87
C ASP A 4 -8.31 -14.16 3.03
N ALA A 5 -8.50 -14.76 4.19
CA ALA A 5 -8.91 -14.04 5.41
C ALA A 5 -8.06 -12.77 5.63
N ARG A 6 -6.79 -12.82 5.22
CA ARG A 6 -5.83 -11.71 5.29
C ARG A 6 -6.18 -10.51 4.40
N ILE A 7 -6.80 -10.71 3.23
CA ILE A 7 -7.33 -9.58 2.45
C ILE A 7 -8.49 -8.93 3.18
N GLU A 8 -9.41 -9.73 3.71
CA GLU A 8 -10.60 -9.19 4.40
C GLU A 8 -10.22 -8.38 5.64
N GLU A 9 -9.13 -8.75 6.31
CA GLU A 9 -8.60 -8.01 7.47
C GLU A 9 -7.96 -6.66 7.08
N HIS A 10 -7.26 -6.58 5.95
CA HIS A 10 -6.54 -5.37 5.55
C HIS A 10 -7.34 -4.50 4.58
N PHE A 11 -8.42 -4.98 3.99
CA PHE A 11 -9.24 -4.22 3.05
C PHE A 11 -10.40 -3.51 3.74
N ILE A 12 -10.32 -2.18 3.84
CA ILE A 12 -11.30 -1.36 4.57
C ILE A 12 -12.40 -0.75 3.67
N GLY A 13 -12.41 -1.11 2.38
CA GLY A 13 -13.44 -0.68 1.43
C GLY A 13 -13.22 0.72 0.85
N VAL A 14 -14.31 1.40 0.51
CA VAL A 14 -14.28 2.76 -0.04
C VAL A 14 -14.24 3.78 1.09
N ARG A 15 -13.19 4.61 1.15
CA ARG A 15 -12.96 5.60 2.21
C ARG A 15 -12.27 6.84 1.63
N ASN A 16 -12.40 7.98 2.31
CA ASN A 16 -11.51 9.11 2.06
C ASN A 16 -10.18 8.89 2.82
N SER A 17 -9.18 9.74 2.59
CA SER A 17 -7.86 9.55 3.22
C SER A 17 -7.91 9.65 4.75
N GLU A 18 -8.67 10.58 5.32
CA GLU A 18 -8.79 10.76 6.78
C GLU A 18 -9.45 9.55 7.46
N GLU A 19 -10.52 9.03 6.87
CA GLU A 19 -11.20 7.83 7.36
C GLU A 19 -10.29 6.60 7.28
N ALA A 20 -9.51 6.48 6.21
CA ALA A 20 -8.56 5.40 6.04
C ALA A 20 -7.44 5.45 7.10
N GLU A 21 -6.94 6.65 7.40
CA GLU A 21 -5.93 6.87 8.44
C GLU A 21 -6.40 6.48 9.83
N ALA A 22 -7.64 6.84 10.18
CA ALA A 22 -8.24 6.50 11.45
C ALA A 22 -8.46 4.98 11.62
N ALA A 23 -8.63 4.25 10.51
CA ALA A 23 -8.84 2.81 10.52
C ALA A 23 -7.54 2.00 10.69
N VAL A 24 -6.37 2.60 10.41
CA VAL A 24 -5.08 1.91 10.48
C VAL A 24 -4.41 2.04 11.85
N LYS A 25 -4.11 0.88 12.44
CA LYS A 25 -3.38 0.78 13.71
C LYS A 25 -1.92 1.19 13.54
N PRO A 26 -1.23 1.63 14.61
CA PRO A 26 0.21 1.85 14.55
C PRO A 26 0.97 0.60 14.11
N ASP A 27 1.99 0.77 13.25
CA ASP A 27 2.81 -0.32 12.70
C ASP A 27 2.02 -1.33 11.84
N ASP A 28 0.99 -0.84 11.14
CA ASP A 28 0.08 -1.63 10.32
C ASP A 28 -0.23 -0.94 8.98
N PHE A 29 -0.94 -1.64 8.10
CA PHE A 29 -1.40 -1.10 6.82
C PHE A 29 -2.81 -1.56 6.46
N ALA A 30 -3.46 -0.81 5.57
CA ALA A 30 -4.74 -1.20 4.99
C ALA A 30 -4.83 -0.80 3.52
N LEU A 31 -5.66 -1.52 2.77
CA LEU A 31 -6.05 -1.23 1.40
C LEU A 31 -7.43 -0.58 1.37
N TYR A 32 -7.57 0.49 0.60
CA TYR A 32 -8.84 1.18 0.46
C TYR A 32 -8.99 1.78 -0.94
N TYR A 33 -10.24 1.83 -1.41
CA TYR A 33 -10.58 2.60 -2.58
C TYR A 33 -10.76 4.05 -2.16
N LYS A 34 -9.86 4.92 -2.61
CA LYS A 34 -9.89 6.34 -2.28
C LYS A 34 -10.96 7.02 -3.10
N TYR A 35 -12.02 7.50 -2.44
CA TYR A 35 -12.97 8.41 -3.07
C TYR A 35 -12.55 9.85 -2.77
N ASP A 36 -12.53 10.68 -3.81
CA ASP A 36 -12.33 12.12 -3.68
C ASP A 36 -13.69 12.80 -3.87
N ASN A 37 -14.04 13.72 -2.97
CA ASN A 37 -15.28 14.49 -3.08
C ASN A 37 -15.16 15.67 -4.07
N SER A 38 -14.03 15.76 -4.79
CA SER A 38 -13.87 16.67 -5.91
C SER A 38 -14.78 16.18 -7.02
N GLY A 39 -15.75 16.98 -7.47
CA GLY A 39 -16.77 16.62 -8.47
C GLY A 39 -16.28 16.22 -9.86
N GLU A 40 -15.02 15.78 -9.99
CA GLU A 40 -14.46 15.11 -11.14
C GLU A 40 -14.99 13.68 -11.24
N VAL A 41 -15.73 13.40 -12.32
CA VAL A 41 -16.21 12.06 -12.63
C VAL A 41 -15.03 11.22 -13.13
N ARG A 42 -14.46 10.40 -12.24
CA ARG A 42 -13.44 9.41 -12.63
C ARG A 42 -14.10 8.12 -13.12
N ALA A 43 -13.55 7.53 -14.19
CA ALA A 43 -14.03 6.26 -14.75
C ALA A 43 -13.81 5.06 -13.81
N SER A 44 -12.91 5.18 -12.84
CA SER A 44 -12.66 4.17 -11.81
C SER A 44 -12.21 4.81 -10.50
N ILE A 45 -12.52 4.14 -9.38
CA ILE A 45 -12.06 4.56 -8.05
C ILE A 45 -10.64 4.01 -7.85
N PRO A 46 -9.63 4.86 -7.60
CA PRO A 46 -8.26 4.40 -7.45
C PRO A 46 -8.08 3.63 -6.14
N LEU A 47 -7.28 2.56 -6.19
CA LEU A 47 -6.92 1.75 -5.02
C LEU A 47 -5.64 2.32 -4.39
N TYR A 48 -5.64 2.43 -3.08
CA TYR A 48 -4.52 2.92 -2.28
C TYR A 48 -4.19 1.95 -1.14
N LEU A 49 -2.94 1.97 -0.73
CA LEU A 49 -2.44 1.36 0.49
C LEU A 49 -2.11 2.49 1.47
N VAL A 50 -2.77 2.51 2.60
CA VAL A 50 -2.42 3.39 3.72
C VAL A 50 -1.55 2.60 4.69
N HIS A 51 -0.43 3.19 5.10
CA HIS A 51 0.48 2.62 6.07
C HIS A 51 0.72 3.61 7.20
N ARG A 52 0.69 3.12 8.44
CA ARG A 52 1.06 3.87 9.62
C ARG A 52 2.32 3.27 10.21
N ASN A 53 3.42 4.01 10.18
CA ASN A 53 4.70 3.50 10.64
C ASN A 53 4.80 3.49 12.18
N THR A 54 5.93 3.04 12.71
CA THR A 54 6.20 2.97 14.16
C THR A 54 6.29 4.34 14.84
N LYS A 55 6.51 5.40 14.06
CA LYS A 55 6.52 6.80 14.51
C LYS A 55 5.16 7.46 14.42
N ASN A 56 4.11 6.70 14.08
CA ASN A 56 2.76 7.20 13.92
C ASN A 56 2.58 8.12 12.70
N GLU A 57 3.55 8.13 11.78
CA GLU A 57 3.47 8.85 10.50
C GLU A 57 2.63 8.03 9.51
N ILE A 58 1.84 8.74 8.72
CA ILE A 58 0.91 8.16 7.75
C ILE A 58 1.47 8.33 6.35
N PHE A 59 1.37 7.26 5.57
CA PHE A 59 1.72 7.26 4.16
C PHE A 59 0.61 6.64 3.33
N HIS A 60 0.31 7.24 2.18
CA HIS A 60 -0.64 6.70 1.21
C HIS A 60 0.09 6.40 -0.09
N PHE A 61 0.06 5.14 -0.50
CA PHE A 61 0.71 4.67 -1.72
C PHE A 61 -0.34 4.21 -2.74
N PRO A 62 -0.31 4.72 -3.98
CA PRO A 62 -1.17 4.21 -5.04
C PRO A 62 -0.88 2.73 -5.30
N VAL A 63 -1.94 1.92 -5.44
CA VAL A 63 -1.85 0.52 -5.86
C VAL A 63 -2.35 0.41 -7.27
N LEU A 64 -1.43 0.20 -8.20
CA LEU A 64 -1.71 0.21 -9.62
C LEU A 64 -1.83 -1.20 -10.18
N ARG A 65 -2.69 -1.33 -11.19
CA ARG A 65 -2.83 -2.53 -12.00
C ARG A 65 -2.29 -2.29 -13.40
N ILE A 66 -1.05 -2.69 -13.64
CA ILE A 66 -0.40 -2.56 -14.94
C ILE A 66 -0.76 -3.77 -15.81
N SER A 67 -1.07 -3.52 -17.08
CA SER A 67 -1.18 -4.55 -18.10
C SER A 67 0.08 -4.53 -18.96
N GLU A 68 0.72 -5.69 -19.12
CA GLU A 68 1.84 -5.87 -20.06
C GLU A 68 1.33 -6.24 -21.45
N ASP A 69 2.18 -6.05 -22.47
CA ASP A 69 1.85 -6.33 -23.88
C ASP A 69 1.44 -7.78 -24.13
N ASN A 70 1.90 -8.70 -23.28
CA ASN A 70 1.52 -10.12 -23.30
C ASN A 70 0.13 -10.40 -22.70
N GLY A 71 -0.63 -9.37 -22.31
CA GLY A 71 -1.95 -9.47 -21.66
C GLY A 71 -1.91 -9.76 -20.16
N SER A 72 -0.72 -9.95 -19.57
CA SER A 72 -0.55 -10.16 -18.14
C SER A 72 -0.92 -8.90 -17.37
N LYS A 73 -1.63 -9.09 -16.25
CA LYS A 73 -1.96 -8.02 -15.32
C LYS A 73 -1.21 -8.23 -14.02
N TRP A 74 -0.62 -7.16 -13.53
CA TRP A 74 0.20 -7.16 -12.33
C TRP A 74 -0.21 -6.01 -11.42
N TRP A 75 -0.29 -6.31 -10.13
CA TRP A 75 -0.51 -5.34 -9.06
C TRP A 75 0.83 -4.94 -8.48
N HIS A 76 1.04 -3.64 -8.28
CA HIS A 76 2.19 -3.16 -7.52
C HIS A 76 1.82 -1.91 -6.72
N VAL A 77 2.51 -1.72 -5.61
CA VAL A 77 2.46 -0.48 -4.83
C VAL A 77 3.46 0.50 -5.43
N GLN A 78 3.04 1.72 -5.73
CA GLN A 78 3.93 2.77 -6.22
C GLN A 78 4.54 3.52 -5.03
N ILE A 79 5.85 3.40 -4.87
CA ILE A 79 6.61 4.02 -3.78
C ILE A 79 7.80 4.76 -4.40
N GLY A 80 7.72 6.09 -4.46
CA GLY A 80 8.67 6.93 -5.21
C GLY A 80 8.77 6.56 -6.69
N ASN A 81 9.99 6.65 -7.25
CA ASN A 81 10.31 6.21 -8.61
C ASN A 81 10.70 4.72 -8.71
N ASN A 82 10.70 4.00 -7.59
CA ASN A 82 11.15 2.62 -7.56
C ASN A 82 9.99 1.65 -7.88
N LYS A 83 10.19 0.79 -8.89
CA LYS A 83 9.25 -0.30 -9.16
C LYS A 83 9.45 -1.38 -8.10
N MET A 84 8.62 -1.34 -7.07
CA MET A 84 8.52 -2.44 -6.11
C MET A 84 8.04 -3.74 -6.79
N GLN A 85 8.17 -4.83 -6.04
CA GLN A 85 7.73 -6.17 -6.45
C GLN A 85 6.29 -6.14 -6.99
N SER A 86 6.11 -6.82 -8.13
CA SER A 86 4.81 -6.94 -8.81
C SER A 86 4.18 -8.29 -8.50
N PHE A 87 2.86 -8.31 -8.30
CA PHE A 87 2.11 -9.48 -7.88
C PHE A 87 0.97 -9.80 -8.85
N ARG A 88 0.72 -11.09 -9.10
CA ARG A 88 -0.39 -11.53 -9.97
C ARG A 88 -1.75 -11.30 -9.30
N GLN A 89 -1.81 -11.51 -7.99
CA GLN A 89 -3.02 -11.32 -7.18
C GLN A 89 -2.78 -10.26 -6.12
N LEU A 90 -3.84 -9.51 -5.79
CA LEU A 90 -3.78 -8.55 -4.69
C LEU A 90 -3.55 -9.26 -3.34
N SER A 91 -3.94 -10.53 -3.21
CA SER A 91 -3.74 -11.33 -2.00
C SER A 91 -2.27 -11.63 -1.76
N ASP A 92 -1.53 -11.90 -2.84
CA ASP A 92 -0.09 -12.12 -2.76
C ASP A 92 0.64 -10.84 -2.37
N LEU A 93 0.16 -9.68 -2.83
CA LEU A 93 0.65 -8.36 -2.41
C LEU A 93 0.46 -8.17 -0.91
N VAL A 94 -0.77 -8.33 -0.40
CA VAL A 94 -1.08 -8.18 1.04
C VAL A 94 -0.25 -9.15 1.87
N ARG A 95 -0.16 -10.42 1.46
CA ARG A 95 0.66 -11.42 2.16
C ARG A 95 2.13 -11.04 2.20
N CYS A 96 2.67 -10.49 1.10
CA CYS A 96 4.07 -10.08 1.04
C CYS A 96 4.36 -8.97 2.06
N TYR A 97 3.58 -7.90 2.07
CA TYR A 97 3.77 -6.80 3.03
C TYR A 97 3.43 -7.18 4.48
N HIS A 98 2.50 -8.12 4.69
CA HIS A 98 2.22 -8.60 6.03
C HIS A 98 3.35 -9.47 6.62
N LEU A 99 3.99 -10.31 5.79
CA LEU A 99 5.05 -11.21 6.22
C LEU A 99 6.43 -10.55 6.23
N TYR A 100 6.66 -9.61 5.31
CA TYR A 100 7.97 -9.00 5.13
C TYR A 100 8.07 -7.73 5.95
N ARG A 101 8.98 -7.74 6.93
CA ARG A 101 9.37 -6.56 7.68
C ARG A 101 10.80 -6.20 7.33
N PHE A 102 11.01 -4.97 6.92
CA PHE A 102 12.34 -4.42 6.68
C PHE A 102 12.93 -3.93 7.99
N THR A 103 14.16 -4.31 8.28
CA THR A 103 14.89 -3.79 9.45
C THR A 103 15.68 -2.56 9.05
N ASP A 104 15.43 -1.43 9.72
CA ASP A 104 16.23 -0.23 9.63
C ASP A 104 17.62 -0.54 10.19
N ALA A 105 18.63 -0.59 9.34
CA ALA A 105 20.00 -0.88 9.76
C ALA A 105 20.58 0.18 10.72
N ARG A 106 20.02 1.40 10.74
CA ARG A 106 20.48 2.50 11.63
C ARG A 106 19.77 2.49 12.97
N SER A 107 18.45 2.26 12.99
CA SER A 107 17.66 2.33 14.22
C SER A 107 17.27 0.98 14.80
N GLY A 108 17.49 -0.11 14.07
CA GLY A 108 17.07 -1.47 14.43
C GLY A 108 15.55 -1.70 14.37
N ARG A 109 14.77 -0.71 13.89
CA ARG A 109 13.31 -0.80 13.84
C ARG A 109 12.86 -1.67 12.68
N MET A 110 11.86 -2.50 12.91
CA MET A 110 11.21 -3.27 11.85
C MET A 110 10.01 -2.48 11.33
N GLU A 111 9.99 -2.16 10.05
CA GLU A 111 8.87 -1.49 9.39
C GLU A 111 8.41 -2.28 8.17
N VAL A 112 7.11 -2.19 7.86
CA VAL A 112 6.54 -2.86 6.68
C VAL A 112 7.09 -2.29 5.37
N PHE A 113 7.40 -0.99 5.38
CA PHE A 113 8.00 -0.29 4.25
C PHE A 113 9.31 0.39 4.71
N PRO A 114 10.41 0.32 3.94
CA PRO A 114 11.69 0.91 4.31
C PRO A 114 11.70 2.42 4.03
N LEU A 115 10.88 3.16 4.80
CA LEU A 115 10.63 4.60 4.65
C LEU A 115 11.60 5.46 5.49
N TRP A 116 12.90 5.13 5.49
CA TRP A 116 13.95 5.92 6.15
C TRP A 116 14.84 6.68 5.15
N LYS A 117 15.49 7.77 5.60
CA LYS A 117 16.55 8.49 4.84
C LYS A 117 17.75 7.54 4.61
N GLY A 118 18.15 7.35 3.36
CA GLY A 118 19.05 6.28 2.90
C GLY A 118 18.34 4.99 2.44
N GLY A 119 17.00 4.96 2.49
CA GLY A 119 16.11 3.91 1.98
C GLY A 119 15.25 4.42 0.82
N ILE A 120 13.97 4.02 0.74
CA ILE A 120 13.11 4.40 -0.39
C ILE A 120 12.63 5.87 -0.31
N VAL A 121 12.83 6.54 0.82
CA VAL A 121 12.45 7.97 0.99
C VAL A 121 13.34 8.91 0.20
N ASP A 122 14.58 8.52 -0.13
CA ASP A 122 15.45 9.36 -0.96
C ASP A 122 14.97 9.39 -2.44
N ASP A 123 14.08 8.47 -2.84
CA ASP A 123 13.40 8.45 -4.15
C ASP A 123 12.02 9.15 -4.13
N PHE A 124 11.63 9.74 -2.98
CA PHE A 124 10.34 10.43 -2.77
C PHE A 124 10.41 11.94 -2.97
N GLU A 125 11.61 12.52 -3.12
CA GLU A 125 11.85 13.96 -3.28
C GLU A 125 12.02 14.39 -4.75
#